data_AF-A0A3N7BUW3-F1
#
_entry.id   AF-A0A3N7BUW3-F1
#
_cell.length_a   1.000
_cell.length_b   1.000
_cell.length_c   1.000
_cell.angle_alpha   90.00
_cell.angle_beta   90.00
_cell.angle_gamma   90.00
#
_symmetry.space_group_name_H-M   'P 1'
#
loop_
_entity.id
_entity.type
_entity.pdbx_description
1 polymer ?
#
loop_
_entity_poly.entity_id
_entity_poly.type
_entity_poly.pdbx_seq_one_letter_code
_entity_poly.pdbx_strand_id
1 'polypeptide(L)'
;MKRAILLSAVLLSQFGTSQLLKTSGQKIVNDKGENIQLRGLGPGGWMLQEGYMLKTADFAGPQYKIKEKIAELIGEDGMNEFYKAYHKNGITKQDIDFLAKSGFNSIRLPMHYNLYTLPIEKETVKGKDTWLEEGFKMTDDLLQWCTDNKIYLILDLHAAPGGQGNDANISDNDKSKPSLWENEENQRKTIALWKKLAERYKDNPWIGGYDLINEPNINFTGKNPNGTDEMSNAPLWKLQKDITTAIREVDKKHIIFIEGNGWGNNYNGLPALWDNNMAFSFHKYWNYNDDQTLKFALDLREKHNIPIWLGETGENSNVWFTELIQLLNKHNIGYAFWPMKKIDNIAGVTNVKITPEYEKLLDYWKNGGEKPSKEYAKKALMQIADNYKLSNTEIKRDVIDAMFRQTTDASTKPFKNHQVPGRVFASEYDLGRIGGAYLDKDFINLWVSDPAKRSEWNFGQQMRNDGVDIYKCNDTVTNQYYVGKTESGEWLQYTVQSKGAKNYTFDIRYSAANDSKIRIETASGKVLASVSLASSGGNDSWKTISVKNISLQKGENKIRIFFENDGVNLNYFEVK
;
A
#
# COMPACT_ATOMS: atom_id res chain seq x y z
N MET A 1 -63.82 24.04 -9.08
CA MET A 1 -62.77 24.54 -8.17
C MET A 1 -61.85 23.37 -7.81
N LYS A 2 -60.72 23.21 -8.53
CA LYS A 2 -59.69 22.21 -8.21
C LYS A 2 -58.45 22.96 -7.73
N ARG A 3 -58.09 22.76 -6.46
CA ARG A 3 -56.89 23.33 -5.82
C ARG A 3 -55.68 22.51 -6.28
N ALA A 4 -54.72 23.15 -6.94
CA ALA A 4 -53.39 22.59 -7.14
C ALA A 4 -52.51 23.07 -5.98
N ILE A 5 -52.02 22.13 -5.18
CA ILE A 5 -51.00 22.38 -4.15
C ILE A 5 -49.66 22.10 -4.82
N LEU A 6 -48.87 23.15 -5.05
CA LEU A 6 -47.47 23.04 -5.42
C LEU A 6 -46.67 22.73 -4.14
N LEU A 7 -46.13 21.52 -4.02
CA LEU A 7 -45.09 21.22 -3.03
C LEU A 7 -43.74 21.66 -3.61
N SER A 8 -43.20 22.76 -3.11
CA SER A 8 -41.80 23.13 -3.34
C SER A 8 -40.91 22.26 -2.46
N ALA A 9 -40.27 21.26 -3.05
CA ALA A 9 -39.19 20.52 -2.41
C ALA A 9 -37.94 21.41 -2.34
N VAL A 10 -37.69 21.98 -1.16
CA VAL A 10 -36.39 22.59 -0.85
C VAL A 10 -35.40 21.43 -0.68
N LEU A 11 -34.66 21.12 -1.75
CA LEU A 11 -33.44 20.33 -1.66
C LEU A 11 -32.39 21.18 -0.94
N LEU A 12 -32.35 21.07 0.40
CA LEU A 12 -31.18 21.45 1.17
C LEU A 12 -30.06 20.48 0.79
N SER A 13 -29.27 20.85 -0.22
CA SER A 13 -27.93 20.32 -0.39
C SER A 13 -27.16 20.65 0.89
N GLN A 14 -26.98 19.66 1.77
CA GLN A 14 -25.98 19.74 2.83
C GLN A 14 -24.62 19.86 2.14
N PHE A 15 -24.17 21.10 1.95
CA PHE A 15 -22.76 21.39 1.74
C PHE A 15 -22.04 20.78 2.94
N GLY A 16 -21.30 19.70 2.71
CA GLY A 16 -20.46 19.10 3.73
C GLY A 16 -19.41 20.12 4.11
N THR A 17 -19.64 20.83 5.21
CA THR A 17 -18.62 21.64 5.86
C THR A 17 -17.47 20.70 6.18
N SER A 18 -16.24 21.08 5.79
CA SER A 18 -15.04 20.42 6.29
C SER A 18 -15.04 20.48 7.82
N GLN A 19 -14.51 19.43 8.45
CA GLN A 19 -14.62 19.27 9.89
C GLN A 19 -13.25 18.97 10.47
N LEU A 20 -12.68 19.97 11.13
CA LEU A 20 -11.44 19.87 11.87
C LEU A 20 -11.47 18.62 12.78
N LEU A 21 -10.45 17.79 12.68
CA LEU A 21 -10.30 16.63 13.56
C LEU A 21 -9.73 17.04 14.92
N LYS A 22 -10.22 16.39 15.97
CA LYS A 22 -9.71 16.49 17.33
C LYS A 22 -9.77 15.14 18.03
N THR A 23 -9.02 14.98 19.11
CA THR A 23 -9.12 13.82 19.97
C THR A 23 -10.19 14.02 21.05
N SER A 24 -10.84 12.92 21.44
CA SER A 24 -11.86 12.89 22.49
C SER A 24 -11.82 11.54 23.19
N GLY A 25 -11.07 11.47 24.28
CA GLY A 25 -10.70 10.20 24.90
C GLY A 25 -9.96 9.33 23.88
N GLN A 26 -10.38 8.07 23.76
CA GLN A 26 -9.77 7.09 22.86
C GLN A 26 -10.17 7.22 21.36
N LYS A 27 -10.90 8.28 20.98
CA LYS A 27 -11.44 8.45 19.62
C LYS A 27 -10.91 9.71 18.94
N ILE A 28 -10.76 9.64 17.62
CA ILE A 28 -10.66 10.82 16.76
C ILE A 28 -12.09 11.19 16.36
N VAL A 29 -12.45 12.46 16.54
CA VAL A 29 -13.78 12.98 16.23
C VAL A 29 -13.67 14.23 15.38
N ASN A 30 -14.74 14.51 14.64
CA ASN A 30 -14.90 15.75 13.92
C ASN A 30 -15.39 16.90 14.83
N ASP A 31 -15.63 18.08 14.26
CA ASP A 31 -16.15 19.27 14.97
C ASP A 31 -17.53 19.04 15.62
N LYS A 32 -18.35 18.13 15.07
CA LYS A 32 -19.64 17.67 15.60
C LYS A 32 -19.53 16.60 16.68
N GLY A 33 -18.34 16.10 16.98
CA GLY A 33 -18.12 15.02 17.96
C GLY A 33 -18.43 13.62 17.41
N GLU A 34 -18.64 13.46 16.11
CA GLU A 34 -18.84 12.16 15.47
C GLU A 34 -17.48 11.47 15.29
N ASN A 35 -17.45 10.16 15.53
CA ASN A 35 -16.23 9.36 15.40
C ASN A 35 -15.79 9.26 13.94
N ILE A 36 -14.52 9.60 13.70
CA ILE A 36 -13.86 9.45 12.40
C ILE A 36 -12.79 8.37 12.50
N GLN A 37 -13.04 7.24 11.85
CA GLN A 37 -12.00 6.24 11.62
C GLN A 37 -11.30 6.57 10.30
N LEU A 38 -10.02 6.93 10.40
CA LEU A 38 -9.17 7.21 9.24
C LEU A 38 -8.92 5.92 8.46
N ARG A 39 -9.19 5.92 7.16
CA ARG A 39 -8.98 4.82 6.21
C ARG A 39 -8.07 5.38 5.15
N GLY A 40 -6.78 5.26 5.41
CA GLY A 40 -5.75 5.99 4.72
C GLY A 40 -4.87 5.14 3.82
N LEU A 41 -4.08 5.85 3.02
CA LEU A 41 -3.03 5.32 2.19
C LEU A 41 -1.88 6.33 2.15
N GLY A 42 -0.64 5.86 2.17
CA GLY A 42 0.56 6.66 1.95
C GLY A 42 1.01 6.63 0.49
N PRO A 43 1.23 7.80 -0.16
CA PRO A 43 1.85 7.88 -1.47
C PRO A 43 3.38 7.76 -1.36
N GLY A 44 3.84 6.65 -0.78
CA GLY A 44 5.24 6.26 -0.75
C GLY A 44 5.85 6.18 -2.13
N GLY A 45 7.15 6.45 -2.21
CA GLY A 45 7.86 6.52 -3.48
C GLY A 45 7.74 7.88 -4.18
N TRP A 46 6.91 8.82 -3.72
CA TRP A 46 6.73 10.12 -4.37
C TRP A 46 7.69 11.20 -3.85
N MET A 47 7.35 11.88 -2.75
CA MET A 47 8.22 12.90 -2.11
C MET A 47 9.42 12.28 -1.40
N LEU A 48 9.25 11.04 -0.92
CA LEU A 48 10.29 10.18 -0.40
C LEU A 48 10.33 8.89 -1.22
N GLN A 49 11.52 8.44 -1.58
CA GLN A 49 11.75 7.18 -2.27
C GLN A 49 12.47 6.18 -1.38
N GLU A 50 11.93 4.97 -1.32
CA GLU A 50 12.64 3.80 -0.81
C GLU A 50 13.06 2.90 -1.97
N GLY A 51 14.30 2.40 -1.94
CA GLY A 51 14.86 1.69 -3.08
C GLY A 51 14.08 0.44 -3.50
N TYR A 52 13.40 -0.25 -2.59
CA TYR A 52 12.60 -1.43 -2.96
C TYR A 52 11.42 -1.07 -3.87
N MET A 53 10.91 0.16 -3.79
CA MET A 53 9.79 0.61 -4.62
C MET A 53 10.18 0.86 -6.07
N LEU A 54 11.45 1.22 -6.28
CA LEU A 54 12.05 1.47 -7.59
C LEU A 54 12.92 0.29 -8.06
N LYS A 55 12.96 -0.82 -7.32
CA LYS A 55 13.84 -1.98 -7.55
C LYS A 55 15.34 -1.67 -7.52
N THR A 56 15.75 -0.67 -6.73
CA THR A 56 17.15 -0.27 -6.53
C THR A 56 17.73 -0.73 -5.19
N ALA A 57 16.95 -1.34 -4.30
CA ALA A 57 17.35 -1.68 -2.93
C ALA A 57 18.71 -2.39 -2.80
N ASP A 58 19.03 -3.29 -3.74
CA ASP A 58 20.27 -4.08 -3.72
C ASP A 58 21.56 -3.24 -3.89
N PHE A 59 21.47 -2.04 -4.45
CA PHE A 59 22.65 -1.21 -4.79
C PHE A 59 22.50 0.28 -4.44
N ALA A 60 21.27 0.76 -4.26
CA ALA A 60 20.91 2.13 -3.92
C ALA A 60 19.57 2.11 -3.19
N GLY A 61 19.62 1.82 -1.90
CA GLY A 61 18.45 1.78 -1.03
C GLY A 61 17.94 3.17 -0.61
N PRO A 62 18.76 4.01 0.06
CA PRO A 62 18.40 5.39 0.40
C PRO A 62 18.23 6.28 -0.83
N GLN A 63 17.30 7.23 -0.79
CA GLN A 63 17.01 8.16 -1.87
C GLN A 63 18.23 8.94 -2.36
N TYR A 64 19.13 9.39 -1.47
CA TYR A 64 20.34 10.09 -1.89
C TYR A 64 21.25 9.23 -2.77
N LYS A 65 21.33 7.91 -2.52
CA LYS A 65 22.05 6.96 -3.38
C LYS A 65 21.37 6.74 -4.72
N ILE A 66 20.05 6.73 -4.76
CA ILE A 66 19.28 6.65 -6.02
C ILE A 66 19.59 7.89 -6.88
N LYS A 67 19.56 9.08 -6.27
CA LYS A 67 19.93 10.35 -6.93
C LYS A 67 21.35 10.31 -7.47
N GLU A 68 22.34 9.88 -6.67
CA GLU A 68 23.73 9.71 -7.10
C GLU A 68 23.85 8.79 -8.33
N LYS A 69 23.23 7.61 -8.30
CA LYS A 69 23.27 6.66 -9.43
C LYS A 69 22.68 7.22 -10.71
N ILE A 70 21.61 7.99 -10.62
CA ILE A 70 21.02 8.67 -11.77
C ILE A 70 21.95 9.77 -12.27
N ALA A 71 22.50 10.62 -11.38
CA ALA A 71 23.42 11.70 -11.76
C ALA A 71 24.72 11.17 -12.39
N GLU A 72 25.29 10.07 -11.89
CA GLU A 72 26.47 9.41 -12.47
C GLU A 72 26.24 8.93 -13.91
N LEU A 73 24.99 8.58 -14.25
CA LEU A 73 24.63 8.04 -15.54
C LEU A 73 24.23 9.12 -16.55
N ILE A 74 23.43 10.10 -16.13
CA ILE A 74 22.85 11.13 -17.04
C ILE A 74 23.23 12.57 -16.72
N GLY A 75 24.06 12.81 -15.70
CA GLY A 75 24.46 14.14 -15.22
C GLY A 75 23.39 14.81 -14.35
N GLU A 76 23.78 15.87 -13.63
CA GLU A 76 22.90 16.61 -12.72
C GLU A 76 21.67 17.20 -13.41
N ASP A 77 21.84 17.82 -14.58
CA ASP A 77 20.71 18.37 -15.36
C ASP A 77 19.71 17.27 -15.75
N GLY A 78 20.21 16.11 -16.19
CA GLY A 78 19.37 14.97 -16.56
C GLY A 78 18.61 14.41 -15.36
N MET A 79 19.28 14.31 -14.20
CA MET A 79 18.66 13.91 -12.94
C MET A 79 17.55 14.90 -12.55
N ASN A 80 17.81 16.21 -12.60
CA ASN A 80 16.85 17.25 -12.26
C ASN A 80 15.62 17.23 -13.20
N GLU A 81 15.84 17.01 -14.49
CA GLU A 81 14.74 16.82 -15.46
C GLU A 81 13.89 15.58 -15.13
N PHE A 82 14.54 14.45 -14.78
CA PHE A 82 13.83 13.25 -14.34
C PHE A 82 12.98 13.51 -13.09
N TYR A 83 13.56 14.08 -12.02
CA TYR A 83 12.80 14.33 -10.78
C TYR A 83 11.66 15.32 -10.98
N LYS A 84 11.84 16.35 -11.82
CA LYS A 84 10.76 17.26 -12.18
C LYS A 84 9.59 16.52 -12.85
N ALA A 85 9.87 15.60 -13.76
CA ALA A 85 8.83 14.77 -14.38
C ALA A 85 8.23 13.75 -13.42
N TYR A 86 9.07 13.11 -12.61
CA TYR A 86 8.69 12.11 -11.62
C TYR A 86 7.76 12.70 -10.56
N HIS A 87 8.11 13.84 -9.95
CA HIS A 87 7.24 14.52 -8.98
C HIS A 87 5.93 14.98 -9.62
N LYS A 88 5.97 15.50 -10.84
CA LYS A 88 4.76 15.97 -11.55
C LYS A 88 3.79 14.84 -11.88
N ASN A 89 4.30 13.64 -12.19
CA ASN A 89 3.49 12.50 -12.61
C ASN A 89 3.18 11.52 -11.46
N GLY A 90 3.97 11.55 -10.39
CA GLY A 90 3.94 10.61 -9.27
C GLY A 90 2.58 10.56 -8.59
N ILE A 91 2.07 11.71 -8.16
CA ILE A 91 0.72 11.87 -7.60
C ILE A 91 0.08 13.11 -8.21
N THR A 92 -1.16 12.95 -8.65
CA THR A 92 -1.96 13.99 -9.32
C THR A 92 -3.36 14.03 -8.74
N LYS A 93 -4.18 15.00 -9.16
CA LYS A 93 -5.60 15.04 -8.80
C LYS A 93 -6.34 13.74 -9.15
N GLN A 94 -5.99 13.08 -10.26
CA GLN A 94 -6.65 11.83 -10.68
C GLN A 94 -6.47 10.72 -9.65
N ASP A 95 -5.31 10.66 -9.00
CA ASP A 95 -5.00 9.71 -7.94
C ASP A 95 -5.92 9.91 -6.74
N ILE A 96 -6.06 11.16 -6.28
CA ILE A 96 -6.90 11.49 -5.13
C ILE A 96 -8.39 11.28 -5.44
N ASP A 97 -8.84 11.65 -6.64
CA ASP A 97 -10.21 11.38 -7.11
C ASP A 97 -10.51 9.86 -7.13
N PHE A 98 -9.53 9.05 -7.51
CA PHE A 98 -9.64 7.59 -7.53
C PHE A 98 -9.68 7.00 -6.11
N LEU A 99 -8.82 7.46 -5.21
CA LEU A 99 -8.79 6.99 -3.81
C LEU A 99 -10.10 7.33 -3.09
N ALA A 100 -10.61 8.55 -3.26
CA ALA A 100 -11.90 8.97 -2.70
C ALA A 100 -13.04 8.07 -3.16
N LYS A 101 -13.13 7.80 -4.48
CA LYS A 101 -14.15 6.91 -5.06
C LYS A 101 -14.02 5.46 -4.60
N SER A 102 -12.81 5.03 -4.24
CA SER A 102 -12.54 3.67 -3.77
C SER A 102 -12.93 3.47 -2.30
N GLY A 103 -13.09 4.55 -1.53
CA GLY A 103 -13.54 4.52 -0.13
C GLY A 103 -12.54 5.02 0.89
N PHE A 104 -11.36 5.49 0.46
CA PHE A 104 -10.38 6.13 1.34
C PHE A 104 -10.90 7.51 1.79
N ASN A 105 -10.62 7.88 3.04
CA ASN A 105 -10.99 9.19 3.60
C ASN A 105 -9.80 9.96 4.18
N SER A 106 -8.59 9.41 4.09
CA SER A 106 -7.37 10.09 4.51
C SER A 106 -6.16 9.73 3.65
N ILE A 107 -5.13 10.58 3.68
CA ILE A 107 -3.82 10.37 3.06
C ILE A 107 -2.77 10.73 4.10
N ARG A 108 -1.77 9.86 4.31
CA ARG A 108 -0.58 10.16 5.12
C ARG A 108 0.55 10.53 4.16
N LEU A 109 0.94 11.79 4.09
CA LEU A 109 1.95 12.29 3.13
C LEU A 109 3.36 12.08 3.70
N PRO A 110 4.16 11.12 3.18
CA PRO A 110 5.55 10.95 3.59
C PRO A 110 6.41 12.07 3.01
N MET A 111 6.73 13.07 3.83
CA MET A 111 7.53 14.22 3.42
C MET A 111 9.02 13.94 3.60
N HIS A 112 9.82 14.33 2.62
CA HIS A 112 11.26 14.44 2.78
C HIS A 112 11.67 15.91 2.97
N TYR A 113 12.43 16.20 4.03
CA TYR A 113 12.85 17.58 4.33
C TYR A 113 13.57 18.29 3.17
N ASN A 114 14.26 17.57 2.28
CA ASN A 114 15.08 18.13 1.22
C ASN A 114 14.27 18.81 0.10
N LEU A 115 12.94 18.65 0.11
CA LEU A 115 12.01 19.39 -0.74
C LEU A 115 11.56 20.73 -0.13
N TYR A 116 11.78 20.93 1.18
CA TYR A 116 11.29 22.09 1.94
C TYR A 116 12.42 22.98 2.44
N THR A 117 13.59 22.42 2.73
CA THR A 117 14.76 23.17 3.20
C THR A 117 16.05 22.51 2.72
N LEU A 118 17.11 23.31 2.61
CA LEU A 118 18.46 22.77 2.41
C LEU A 118 18.91 21.94 3.62
N PRO A 119 19.74 20.90 3.40
CA PRO A 119 20.47 20.25 4.47
C PRO A 119 21.47 21.20 5.12
N ILE A 120 21.87 20.95 6.37
CA ILE A 120 22.69 21.88 7.15
C ILE A 120 24.05 22.17 6.49
N GLU A 121 24.60 21.22 5.73
CA GLU A 121 25.88 21.34 5.03
C GLU A 121 25.82 22.29 3.83
N LYS A 122 24.61 22.60 3.34
CA LYS A 122 24.39 23.52 2.21
C LYS A 122 23.92 24.90 2.64
N GLU A 123 23.68 25.13 3.94
CA GLU A 123 23.34 26.46 4.43
C GLU A 123 24.57 27.36 4.47
N THR A 124 24.42 28.58 3.95
CA THR A 124 25.52 29.56 3.94
C THR A 124 25.72 30.27 5.27
N VAL A 125 24.69 30.27 6.12
CA VAL A 125 24.69 30.90 7.45
C VAL A 125 24.11 29.94 8.48
N LYS A 126 24.93 29.51 9.44
CA LYS A 126 24.49 28.64 10.55
C LYS A 126 23.29 29.26 11.29
N GLY A 127 22.28 28.46 11.58
CA GLY A 127 21.06 28.91 12.27
C GLY A 127 20.04 29.61 11.38
N LYS A 128 20.30 29.78 10.08
CA LYS A 128 19.31 30.25 9.10
C LYS A 128 18.86 29.10 8.22
N ASP A 129 17.58 29.12 7.88
CA ASP A 129 16.93 28.09 7.06
C ASP A 129 16.59 28.67 5.69
N THR A 130 17.14 28.05 4.64
CA THR A 130 16.76 28.32 3.26
C THR A 130 15.54 27.47 2.92
N TRP A 131 14.38 28.11 2.78
CA TRP A 131 13.12 27.45 2.41
C TRP A 131 13.01 27.23 0.90
N LEU A 132 12.63 26.02 0.50
CA LEU A 132 12.43 25.61 -0.88
C LEU A 132 10.93 25.54 -1.18
N GLU A 133 10.46 26.31 -2.16
CA GLU A 133 9.02 26.41 -2.46
C GLU A 133 8.44 25.12 -3.08
N GLU A 134 9.28 24.24 -3.66
CA GLU A 134 8.82 23.03 -4.35
C GLU A 134 7.99 22.12 -3.44
N GLY A 135 8.50 21.76 -2.26
CA GLY A 135 7.79 20.90 -1.31
C GLY A 135 6.49 21.54 -0.80
N PHE A 136 6.50 22.85 -0.52
CA PHE A 136 5.29 23.57 -0.10
C PHE A 136 4.24 23.56 -1.20
N LYS A 137 4.62 23.87 -2.45
CA LYS A 137 3.70 23.85 -3.58
C LYS A 137 3.10 22.47 -3.83
N MET A 138 3.92 21.41 -3.78
CA MET A 138 3.42 20.04 -3.96
C MET A 138 2.43 19.65 -2.85
N THR A 139 2.68 20.10 -1.61
CA THR A 139 1.75 19.87 -0.50
C THR A 139 0.48 20.68 -0.63
N ASP A 140 0.54 21.95 -1.07
CA ASP A 140 -0.64 22.77 -1.32
C ASP A 140 -1.51 22.15 -2.42
N ASP A 141 -0.90 21.69 -3.51
CA ASP A 141 -1.61 21.04 -4.62
C ASP A 141 -2.32 19.76 -4.12
N LEU A 142 -1.64 18.92 -3.33
CA LEU A 142 -2.24 17.74 -2.72
C LEU A 142 -3.37 18.09 -1.74
N LEU A 143 -3.14 19.07 -0.87
CA LEU A 143 -4.14 19.53 0.11
C LEU A 143 -5.40 20.05 -0.57
N GLN A 144 -5.26 20.75 -1.71
CA GLN A 144 -6.39 21.19 -2.51
C GLN A 144 -7.16 19.98 -3.08
N TRP A 145 -6.46 18.99 -3.64
CA TRP A 145 -7.12 17.79 -4.17
C TRP A 145 -7.83 16.98 -3.07
N CYS A 146 -7.21 16.88 -1.89
CA CYS A 146 -7.81 16.26 -0.71
C CYS A 146 -9.05 17.03 -0.25
N THR A 147 -8.98 18.37 -0.21
CA THR A 147 -10.10 19.27 0.12
C THR A 147 -11.28 19.06 -0.83
N ASP A 148 -11.03 19.03 -2.14
CA ASP A 148 -12.05 18.83 -3.18
C ASP A 148 -12.76 17.46 -3.04
N ASN A 149 -12.04 16.46 -2.52
CA ASN A 149 -12.52 15.09 -2.35
C ASN A 149 -12.98 14.74 -0.92
N LYS A 150 -12.92 15.69 0.02
CA LYS A 150 -13.23 15.47 1.44
C LYS A 150 -12.38 14.38 2.08
N ILE A 151 -11.09 14.40 1.75
CA ILE A 151 -10.07 13.51 2.31
C ILE A 151 -9.22 14.30 3.28
N TYR A 152 -8.92 13.73 4.46
CA TYR A 152 -8.00 14.32 5.42
C TYR A 152 -6.55 14.08 4.99
N LEU A 153 -5.72 15.13 5.02
CA LEU A 153 -4.29 15.05 4.80
C LEU A 153 -3.55 15.06 6.14
N ILE A 154 -2.85 13.98 6.46
CA ILE A 154 -1.93 13.90 7.59
C ILE A 154 -0.53 14.13 7.03
N LEU A 155 0.18 15.13 7.56
CA LEU A 155 1.56 15.40 7.16
C LEU A 155 2.48 14.55 8.02
N ASP A 156 3.36 13.78 7.39
CA ASP A 156 4.32 12.93 8.07
C ASP A 156 5.75 13.35 7.70
N LEU A 157 6.59 13.67 8.70
CA LEU A 157 8.00 13.92 8.44
C LEU A 157 8.75 12.60 8.37
N HIS A 158 8.76 12.04 7.17
CA HIS A 158 9.27 10.72 6.90
C HIS A 158 10.79 10.65 6.80
N ALA A 159 11.43 11.69 6.29
CA ALA A 159 12.88 11.88 6.36
C ALA A 159 13.19 13.27 6.94
N ALA A 160 13.72 13.29 8.16
CA ALA A 160 14.12 14.50 8.86
C ALA A 160 15.55 14.97 8.46
N PRO A 161 15.91 16.25 8.64
CA PRO A 161 17.29 16.72 8.54
C PRO A 161 18.28 15.80 9.29
N GLY A 162 19.30 15.29 8.59
CA GLY A 162 20.29 14.35 9.12
C GLY A 162 19.84 12.88 9.21
N GLY A 163 18.55 12.57 9.05
CA GLY A 163 18.02 11.21 9.16
C GLY A 163 17.82 10.77 10.63
N GLN A 164 16.66 10.20 10.91
CA GLN A 164 16.21 9.85 12.27
C GLN A 164 16.44 8.39 12.69
N GLY A 165 16.94 7.53 11.80
CA GLY A 165 17.06 6.09 12.06
C GLY A 165 18.33 5.47 11.46
N ASN A 166 18.64 4.25 11.92
CA ASN A 166 19.73 3.43 11.38
C ASN A 166 19.35 2.70 10.08
N ASP A 167 18.06 2.49 9.85
CA ASP A 167 17.47 2.04 8.60
C ASP A 167 17.46 3.20 7.59
N ALA A 168 18.55 3.29 6.84
CA ALA A 168 18.77 4.38 5.91
C ALA A 168 17.82 4.36 4.70
N ASN A 169 17.16 3.23 4.41
CA ASN A 169 16.20 3.17 3.31
C ASN A 169 14.98 4.04 3.59
N ILE A 170 14.53 4.04 4.85
CA ILE A 170 13.33 4.72 5.31
C ILE A 170 13.63 6.19 5.62
N SER A 171 14.74 6.45 6.32
CA SER A 171 15.04 7.80 6.84
C SER A 171 15.99 8.64 5.97
N ASP A 172 16.40 8.14 4.79
CA ASP A 172 17.44 8.71 3.92
C ASP A 172 18.73 9.11 4.66
N ASN A 173 19.14 8.30 5.66
CA ASN A 173 20.29 8.61 6.51
C ASN A 173 21.62 8.37 5.77
N ASP A 174 22.35 9.45 5.50
CA ASP A 174 23.73 9.42 5.03
C ASP A 174 24.70 9.30 6.22
N LYS A 175 25.12 8.07 6.51
CA LYS A 175 26.01 7.72 7.64
C LYS A 175 27.39 8.39 7.58
N SER A 176 27.75 9.07 6.48
CA SER A 176 28.97 9.88 6.39
C SER A 176 28.82 11.28 7.02
N LYS A 177 27.59 11.67 7.38
CA LYS A 177 27.24 12.97 7.96
C LYS A 177 26.61 12.79 9.34
N PRO A 178 26.64 13.82 10.21
CA PRO A 178 25.99 13.77 11.50
C PRO A 178 24.47 13.56 11.36
N SER A 179 23.94 12.60 12.11
CA SER A 179 22.50 12.31 12.12
C SER A 179 21.67 13.40 12.80
N LEU A 180 20.34 13.23 12.81
CA LEU A 180 19.43 14.07 13.61
C LEU A 180 19.80 14.09 15.10
N TRP A 181 20.31 12.97 15.61
CA TRP A 181 20.58 12.77 17.03
C TRP A 181 21.97 13.26 17.45
N GLU A 182 22.89 13.40 16.50
CA GLU A 182 24.28 13.82 16.75
C GLU A 182 24.51 15.32 16.54
N ASN A 183 23.52 16.05 16.00
CA ASN A 183 23.68 17.45 15.65
C ASN A 183 22.46 18.32 16.04
N GLU A 184 22.69 19.29 16.92
CA GLU A 184 21.66 20.23 17.38
C GLU A 184 21.07 21.10 16.26
N GLU A 185 21.84 21.38 15.19
CA GLU A 185 21.34 22.17 14.05
C GLU A 185 20.34 21.37 13.21
N ASN A 186 20.52 20.04 13.09
CA ASN A 186 19.52 19.16 12.47
C ASN A 186 18.21 19.16 13.29
N GLN A 187 18.30 19.11 14.62
CA GLN A 187 17.13 19.20 15.51
C GLN A 187 16.43 20.56 15.40
N ARG A 188 17.20 21.66 15.47
CA ARG A 188 16.68 23.02 15.31
C ARG A 188 15.97 23.20 13.97
N LYS A 189 16.58 22.74 12.88
CA LYS A 189 15.99 22.81 11.53
C LYS A 189 14.73 21.96 11.40
N THR A 190 14.69 20.78 12.03
CA THR A 190 13.47 19.93 12.12
C THR A 190 12.33 20.68 12.81
N ILE A 191 12.61 21.29 13.96
CA ILE A 191 11.64 22.09 14.72
C ILE A 191 11.16 23.30 13.90
N ALA A 192 12.09 23.99 13.23
CA ALA A 192 11.78 25.14 12.37
C ALA A 192 10.90 24.74 11.17
N LEU A 193 11.16 23.60 10.54
CA LEU A 193 10.35 23.07 9.44
C LEU A 193 8.92 22.80 9.90
N TRP A 194 8.75 22.12 11.04
CA TRP A 194 7.42 21.87 11.59
C TRP A 194 6.65 23.15 11.92
N LYS A 195 7.29 24.13 12.55
CA LYS A 195 6.68 25.44 12.79
C LYS A 195 6.27 26.13 11.47
N LYS A 196 7.10 26.03 10.43
CA LYS A 196 6.83 26.61 9.11
C LYS A 196 5.62 25.94 8.43
N LEU A 197 5.53 24.62 8.49
CA LEU A 197 4.39 23.85 7.96
C LEU A 197 3.11 24.18 8.74
N ALA A 198 3.16 24.16 10.07
CA ALA A 198 2.02 24.47 10.92
C ALA A 198 1.50 25.89 10.70
N GLU A 199 2.38 26.90 10.61
CA GLU A 199 1.98 28.28 10.32
C GLU A 199 1.26 28.39 8.97
N ARG A 200 1.68 27.62 7.96
CA ARG A 200 1.06 27.62 6.63
C ARG A 200 -0.32 26.96 6.64
N TYR A 201 -0.51 25.86 7.38
CA TYR A 201 -1.72 25.03 7.27
C TYR A 201 -2.70 25.10 8.46
N LYS A 202 -2.40 25.86 9.52
CA LYS A 202 -3.23 25.98 10.75
C LYS A 202 -4.71 26.29 10.57
N ASP A 203 -5.10 26.88 9.43
CA ASP A 203 -6.48 27.27 9.15
C ASP A 203 -7.19 26.33 8.18
N ASN A 204 -6.52 25.30 7.65
CA ASN A 204 -7.15 24.34 6.74
C ASN A 204 -7.71 23.12 7.50
N PRO A 205 -9.06 22.99 7.61
CA PRO A 205 -9.69 21.89 8.36
C PRO A 205 -9.54 20.49 7.73
N TRP A 206 -9.01 20.38 6.50
CA TRP A 206 -8.66 19.10 5.87
C TRP A 206 -7.26 18.61 6.22
N ILE A 207 -6.46 19.39 6.95
CA ILE A 207 -5.33 18.82 7.66
C ILE A 207 -5.87 17.96 8.81
N GLY A 208 -5.59 16.67 8.77
CA GLY A 208 -5.99 15.74 9.82
C GLY A 208 -5.08 15.82 11.05
N GLY A 209 -3.84 16.25 10.85
CA GLY A 209 -2.84 16.40 11.91
C GLY A 209 -1.41 16.32 11.39
N TYR A 210 -0.48 16.31 12.33
CA TYR A 210 0.96 16.30 12.12
C TYR A 210 1.57 15.06 12.78
N ASP A 211 2.10 14.15 11.96
CA ASP A 211 2.84 12.97 12.38
C ASP A 211 4.34 13.31 12.42
N LEU A 212 4.83 13.51 13.64
CA LEU A 212 5.98 14.39 13.86
C LEU A 212 7.29 13.84 13.32
N ILE A 213 7.47 12.51 13.35
CA ILE A 213 8.71 11.84 12.98
C ILE A 213 8.43 10.36 12.71
N ASN A 214 8.66 9.92 11.48
CA ASN A 214 8.42 8.54 11.08
C ASN A 214 9.51 7.59 11.60
N GLU A 215 9.08 6.51 12.24
CA GLU A 215 9.88 5.33 12.57
C GLU A 215 11.31 5.60 13.08
N PRO A 216 11.52 6.39 14.16
CA PRO A 216 12.82 6.39 14.82
C PRO A 216 13.24 4.94 15.12
N ASN A 217 14.47 4.60 14.75
CA ASN A 217 15.05 3.28 14.98
C ASN A 217 16.51 3.45 15.34
N ILE A 218 16.75 3.97 16.55
CA ILE A 218 18.10 4.29 17.03
C ILE A 218 18.26 3.96 18.50
N ASN A 219 19.45 3.51 18.86
CA ASN A 219 19.85 3.33 20.23
C ASN A 219 20.34 4.63 20.88
N PHE A 220 19.89 4.93 22.11
CA PHE A 220 20.47 6.02 22.91
C PHE A 220 21.29 5.50 24.09
N THR A 221 20.76 4.51 24.80
CA THR A 221 21.33 3.95 26.04
C THR A 221 21.28 2.43 26.13
N GLY A 222 20.44 1.77 25.30
CA GLY A 222 20.35 0.32 25.17
C GLY A 222 21.53 -0.33 24.43
N LYS A 223 21.33 -1.53 23.89
CA LYS A 223 22.34 -2.28 23.12
C LYS A 223 21.91 -2.60 21.71
N ASN A 224 20.61 -2.76 21.45
CA ASN A 224 20.12 -2.99 20.11
C ASN A 224 20.29 -1.70 19.30
N PRO A 225 21.00 -1.72 18.15
CA PRO A 225 21.27 -0.51 17.38
C PRO A 225 19.99 0.22 16.94
N ASN A 226 18.88 -0.48 16.77
CA ASN A 226 17.61 0.07 16.30
C ASN A 226 16.68 0.50 17.45
N GLY A 227 17.17 0.51 18.70
CA GLY A 227 16.45 1.06 19.84
C GLY A 227 15.28 0.18 20.32
N THR A 228 15.20 -1.09 19.93
CA THR A 228 14.11 -1.98 20.37
C THR A 228 14.20 -2.35 21.85
N ASP A 229 15.39 -2.25 22.46
CA ASP A 229 15.64 -2.44 23.89
C ASP A 229 15.86 -1.12 24.64
N GLU A 230 15.64 0.03 23.99
CA GLU A 230 15.74 1.34 24.60
C GLU A 230 14.64 1.54 25.64
N MET A 231 15.01 1.94 26.86
CA MET A 231 14.08 2.07 27.99
C MET A 231 13.71 3.51 28.30
N SER A 232 14.58 4.47 27.98
CA SER A 232 14.36 5.88 28.29
C SER A 232 13.75 6.63 27.12
N ASN A 233 14.27 6.43 25.91
CA ASN A 233 13.91 7.22 24.71
C ASN A 233 13.92 8.75 24.96
N ALA A 234 14.65 9.24 25.97
CA ALA A 234 14.57 10.63 26.41
C ALA A 234 14.90 11.65 25.31
N PRO A 235 15.90 11.43 24.43
CA PRO A 235 16.16 12.34 23.31
C PRO A 235 14.98 12.43 22.33
N LEU A 236 14.34 11.31 22.00
CA LEU A 236 13.16 11.26 21.14
C LEU A 236 11.99 12.05 21.76
N TRP A 237 11.66 11.78 23.03
CA TRP A 237 10.57 12.49 23.71
C TRP A 237 10.84 13.98 23.89
N LYS A 238 12.11 14.36 24.12
CA LYS A 238 12.50 15.78 24.14
C LYS A 238 12.24 16.44 22.79
N LEU A 239 12.71 15.84 21.70
CA LEU A 239 12.53 16.39 20.36
C LEU A 239 11.05 16.55 19.99
N GLN A 240 10.23 15.51 20.21
CA GLN A 240 8.79 15.59 19.90
C GLN A 240 8.05 16.66 20.73
N LYS A 241 8.44 16.87 21.99
CA LYS A 241 7.95 17.99 22.82
C LYS A 241 8.36 19.35 22.26
N ASP A 242 9.61 19.50 21.85
CA ASP A 242 10.13 20.76 21.31
C ASP A 242 9.45 21.09 19.97
N ILE A 243 9.25 20.09 19.11
CA ILE A 243 8.45 20.21 17.87
C ILE A 243 7.01 20.62 18.19
N THR A 244 6.35 19.92 19.12
CA THR A 244 4.97 20.24 19.52
C THR A 244 4.86 21.66 20.05
N THR A 245 5.82 22.10 20.87
CA THR A 245 5.86 23.46 21.42
C THR A 245 5.92 24.49 20.30
N ALA A 246 6.82 24.30 19.32
CA ALA A 246 6.97 25.19 18.19
C ALA A 246 5.74 25.21 17.26
N ILE A 247 5.11 24.05 17.01
CA ILE A 247 3.82 23.97 16.30
C ILE A 247 2.76 24.76 17.07
N ARG A 248 2.67 24.56 18.39
CA ARG A 248 1.67 25.23 19.21
C ARG A 248 1.89 26.73 19.31
N GLU A 249 3.05 27.29 19.01
CA GLU A 249 3.19 28.75 18.89
C GLU A 249 2.30 29.35 17.78
N VAL A 250 1.97 28.55 16.76
CA VAL A 250 1.29 29.00 15.54
C VAL A 250 -0.04 28.30 15.27
N ASP A 251 -0.19 27.04 15.69
CA ASP A 251 -1.37 26.20 15.44
C ASP A 251 -1.84 25.51 16.73
N LYS A 252 -3.04 25.87 17.19
CA LYS A 252 -3.66 25.34 18.42
C LYS A 252 -4.72 24.24 18.15
N LYS A 253 -4.94 23.86 16.90
CA LYS A 253 -6.15 23.16 16.45
C LYS A 253 -5.89 21.72 16.04
N HIS A 254 -4.84 21.47 15.25
CA HIS A 254 -4.63 20.16 14.64
C HIS A 254 -4.05 19.12 15.60
N ILE A 255 -4.35 17.85 15.33
CA ILE A 255 -3.87 16.69 16.11
C ILE A 255 -2.36 16.55 15.95
N ILE A 256 -1.68 16.20 17.04
CA ILE A 256 -0.29 15.76 17.02
C ILE A 256 -0.25 14.23 17.11
N PHE A 257 0.25 13.59 16.07
CA PHE A 257 0.56 12.16 16.09
C PHE A 257 2.01 11.97 16.53
N ILE A 258 2.22 11.09 17.50
CA ILE A 258 3.53 10.77 18.04
C ILE A 258 3.86 9.30 17.84
N GLU A 259 5.07 9.04 17.35
CA GLU A 259 5.58 7.68 17.15
C GLU A 259 6.61 7.31 18.22
N GLY A 260 6.69 6.01 18.53
CA GLY A 260 7.74 5.44 19.36
C GLY A 260 9.04 5.21 18.59
N ASN A 261 10.09 4.78 19.31
CA ASN A 261 11.32 4.28 18.70
C ASN A 261 11.12 2.84 18.17
N GLY A 262 12.16 2.17 17.67
CA GLY A 262 12.06 0.80 17.18
C GLY A 262 10.99 0.66 16.10
N TRP A 263 11.05 1.51 15.07
CA TRP A 263 10.08 1.58 13.98
C TRP A 263 8.66 1.88 14.47
N GLY A 264 8.50 2.91 15.31
CA GLY A 264 7.19 3.39 15.76
C GLY A 264 6.54 2.58 16.89
N ASN A 265 7.21 1.56 17.43
CA ASN A 265 6.59 0.56 18.33
C ASN A 265 7.12 0.56 19.78
N ASN A 266 8.25 1.20 20.07
CA ASN A 266 8.82 1.30 21.42
C ASN A 266 8.46 2.65 22.08
N TYR A 267 7.50 2.60 23.00
CA TYR A 267 7.01 3.76 23.76
C TYR A 267 7.61 3.90 25.17
N ASN A 268 8.69 3.16 25.47
CA ASN A 268 9.30 3.21 26.79
C ASN A 268 9.80 4.62 27.15
N GLY A 269 9.71 4.96 28.43
CA GLY A 269 10.12 6.25 28.96
C GLY A 269 9.25 7.45 28.55
N LEU A 270 8.07 7.18 27.95
CA LEU A 270 7.08 8.23 27.64
C LEU A 270 6.76 9.06 28.90
N PRO A 271 6.97 10.39 28.88
CA PRO A 271 6.63 11.25 30.01
C PRO A 271 5.11 11.43 30.14
N ALA A 272 4.68 12.27 31.08
CA ALA A 272 3.31 12.79 31.04
C ALA A 272 3.03 13.44 29.67
N LEU A 273 1.83 13.23 29.14
CA LEU A 273 1.39 13.85 27.89
C LEU A 273 1.49 15.38 28.01
N TRP A 274 1.99 16.02 26.96
CA TRP A 274 2.30 17.45 26.94
C TRP A 274 1.33 18.29 26.10
N ASP A 275 0.40 17.65 25.39
CA ASP A 275 -0.63 18.29 24.61
C ASP A 275 -1.97 17.56 24.78
N ASN A 276 -3.07 18.29 24.71
CA ASN A 276 -4.41 17.74 24.94
C ASN A 276 -5.06 17.20 23.65
N ASN A 277 -4.43 17.39 22.49
CA ASN A 277 -4.92 16.95 21.20
C ASN A 277 -3.88 16.04 20.51
N MET A 278 -3.54 14.93 21.19
CA MET A 278 -2.53 13.95 20.75
C MET A 278 -3.13 12.58 20.44
N ALA A 279 -2.50 11.85 19.52
CA ALA A 279 -2.73 10.42 19.28
C ALA A 279 -1.40 9.68 19.14
N PHE A 280 -1.36 8.40 19.52
CA PHE A 280 -0.19 7.55 19.24
C PHE A 280 -0.28 6.99 17.82
N SER A 281 0.82 7.05 17.07
CA SER A 281 0.98 6.44 15.75
C SER A 281 1.95 5.26 15.86
N PHE A 282 1.50 4.05 15.52
CA PHE A 282 2.33 2.85 15.54
C PHE A 282 2.23 2.14 14.20
N HIS A 283 3.22 1.30 13.88
CA HIS A 283 3.30 0.62 12.60
C HIS A 283 3.27 -0.90 12.77
N LYS A 284 2.71 -1.62 11.79
CA LYS A 284 2.56 -3.08 11.86
C LYS A 284 2.72 -3.71 10.49
N TYR A 285 3.60 -4.69 10.40
CA TYR A 285 3.84 -5.46 9.18
C TYR A 285 4.08 -6.94 9.48
N TRP A 286 3.55 -7.83 8.64
CA TRP A 286 3.81 -9.28 8.68
C TRP A 286 3.64 -9.95 10.05
N ASN A 287 2.69 -9.47 10.85
CA ASN A 287 2.31 -10.06 12.13
C ASN A 287 1.00 -10.84 12.01
N TYR A 288 0.68 -11.66 13.01
CA TYR A 288 -0.69 -12.16 13.19
C TYR A 288 -1.70 -10.99 13.27
N ASN A 289 -2.92 -11.25 12.79
CA ASN A 289 -4.06 -10.33 12.87
C ASN A 289 -4.95 -10.71 14.07
N ASP A 290 -4.43 -10.51 15.27
CA ASP A 290 -5.12 -10.83 16.52
C ASP A 290 -4.97 -9.73 17.59
N ASP A 291 -5.79 -9.82 18.65
CA ASP A 291 -5.74 -8.88 19.77
C ASP A 291 -4.37 -8.90 20.48
N GLN A 292 -3.70 -10.06 20.51
CA GLN A 292 -2.44 -10.25 21.21
C GLN A 292 -1.32 -9.39 20.61
N THR A 293 -1.24 -9.33 19.28
CA THR A 293 -0.25 -8.52 18.58
C THR A 293 -0.58 -7.02 18.58
N LEU A 294 -1.82 -6.62 18.90
CA LEU A 294 -2.19 -5.21 19.13
C LEU A 294 -2.12 -4.81 20.61
N LYS A 295 -1.86 -5.75 21.51
CA LYS A 295 -1.99 -5.53 22.96
C LYS A 295 -1.20 -4.32 23.45
N PHE A 296 0.04 -4.14 23.01
CA PHE A 296 0.87 -3.01 23.45
C PHE A 296 0.21 -1.65 23.15
N ALA A 297 -0.38 -1.48 21.95
CA ALA A 297 -1.04 -0.26 21.54
C ALA A 297 -2.39 -0.07 22.26
N LEU A 298 -3.13 -1.16 22.47
CA LEU A 298 -4.38 -1.14 23.25
C LEU A 298 -4.12 -0.75 24.72
N ASP A 299 -3.08 -1.29 25.33
CA ASP A 299 -2.67 -0.94 26.70
C ASP A 299 -2.24 0.54 26.79
N LEU A 300 -1.51 1.05 25.79
CA LEU A 300 -1.14 2.47 25.70
C LEU A 300 -2.38 3.36 25.62
N ARG A 301 -3.33 3.02 24.76
CA ARG A 301 -4.61 3.72 24.60
C ARG A 301 -5.39 3.78 25.90
N GLU A 302 -5.51 2.65 26.59
CA GLU A 302 -6.24 2.55 27.84
C GLU A 302 -5.58 3.37 28.95
N LYS A 303 -4.26 3.21 29.12
CA LYS A 303 -3.48 3.90 30.15
C LYS A 303 -3.52 5.42 30.01
N HIS A 304 -3.44 5.93 28.78
CA HIS A 304 -3.31 7.36 28.52
C HIS A 304 -4.62 8.04 28.09
N ASN A 305 -5.67 7.25 27.79
CA ASN A 305 -6.98 7.72 27.36
C ASN A 305 -6.92 8.70 26.15
N ILE A 306 -6.05 8.42 25.19
CA ILE A 306 -5.95 9.12 23.91
C ILE A 306 -6.04 8.12 22.74
N PRO A 307 -6.36 8.55 21.50
CA PRO A 307 -6.50 7.62 20.39
C PRO A 307 -5.19 6.95 20.01
N ILE A 308 -5.30 5.79 19.37
CA ILE A 308 -4.20 5.14 18.64
C ILE A 308 -4.57 5.07 17.17
N TRP A 309 -3.56 5.17 16.32
CA TRP A 309 -3.68 5.13 14.88
C TRP A 309 -2.58 4.24 14.32
N LEU A 310 -2.93 3.35 13.39
CA LEU A 310 -1.95 2.54 12.67
C LEU A 310 -1.41 3.39 11.50
N GLY A 311 -0.37 4.18 11.77
CA GLY A 311 0.18 5.16 10.81
C GLY A 311 0.73 4.52 9.55
N GLU A 312 1.14 3.25 9.62
CA GLU A 312 1.68 2.54 8.47
C GLU A 312 1.54 1.03 8.58
N THR A 313 1.20 0.39 7.45
CA THR A 313 1.00 -1.05 7.32
C THR A 313 0.90 -1.46 5.85
N GLY A 314 1.06 -2.74 5.49
CA GLY A 314 0.89 -3.19 4.11
C GLY A 314 1.76 -4.37 3.74
N GLU A 315 2.16 -4.44 2.47
CA GLU A 315 3.12 -5.41 1.92
C GLU A 315 2.78 -6.87 2.27
N ASN A 316 1.51 -7.24 2.12
CA ASN A 316 0.99 -8.57 2.44
C ASN A 316 -0.21 -8.91 1.53
N SER A 317 -0.79 -10.10 1.70
CA SER A 317 -1.89 -10.57 0.87
C SER A 317 -3.22 -9.89 1.13
N ASN A 318 -4.16 -10.03 0.19
CA ASN A 318 -5.54 -9.59 0.35
C ASN A 318 -6.25 -10.25 1.56
N VAL A 319 -5.85 -11.47 1.94
CA VAL A 319 -6.33 -12.15 3.14
C VAL A 319 -5.89 -11.37 4.37
N TRP A 320 -4.59 -11.07 4.47
CA TRP A 320 -4.05 -10.29 5.59
C TRP A 320 -4.68 -8.90 5.66
N PHE A 321 -4.86 -8.24 4.52
CA PHE A 321 -5.44 -6.90 4.45
C PHE A 321 -6.87 -6.89 4.99
N THR A 322 -7.69 -7.84 4.54
CA THR A 322 -9.09 -7.99 4.96
C THR A 322 -9.18 -8.25 6.47
N GLU A 323 -8.40 -9.20 6.98
CA GLU A 323 -8.41 -9.60 8.38
C GLU A 323 -7.87 -8.52 9.30
N LEU A 324 -6.79 -7.83 8.91
CA LEU A 324 -6.28 -6.70 9.67
C LEU A 324 -7.32 -5.59 9.78
N ILE A 325 -7.95 -5.19 8.66
CA ILE A 325 -8.94 -4.12 8.70
C ILE A 325 -10.16 -4.52 9.55
N GLN A 326 -10.57 -5.79 9.53
CA GLN A 326 -11.62 -6.29 10.44
C GLN A 326 -11.21 -6.16 11.91
N LEU A 327 -9.97 -6.51 12.25
CA LEU A 327 -9.42 -6.34 13.59
C LEU A 327 -9.37 -4.86 14.01
N LEU A 328 -8.94 -3.97 13.12
CA LEU A 328 -8.87 -2.54 13.40
C LEU A 328 -10.28 -1.93 13.55
N ASN A 329 -11.25 -2.36 12.75
CA ASN A 329 -12.65 -1.97 12.87
C ASN A 329 -13.25 -2.40 14.22
N LYS A 330 -12.96 -3.64 14.66
CA LYS A 330 -13.36 -4.14 15.99
C LYS A 330 -12.89 -3.22 17.12
N HIS A 331 -11.69 -2.65 16.98
CA HIS A 331 -11.08 -1.79 17.99
C HIS A 331 -11.23 -0.28 17.73
N ASN A 332 -11.93 0.13 16.67
CA ASN A 332 -12.04 1.53 16.23
C ASN A 332 -10.66 2.20 16.07
N ILE A 333 -9.74 1.53 15.37
CA ILE A 333 -8.40 2.03 15.06
C ILE A 333 -8.38 2.44 13.59
N GLY A 334 -8.03 3.70 13.30
CA GLY A 334 -7.78 4.14 11.93
C GLY A 334 -6.44 3.60 11.41
N TYR A 335 -6.23 3.64 10.09
CA TYR A 335 -5.01 3.13 9.46
C TYR A 335 -4.55 3.96 8.28
N ALA A 336 -3.29 3.78 7.86
CA ALA A 336 -2.79 4.14 6.55
C ALA A 336 -1.95 3.01 5.94
N PHE A 337 -2.34 2.53 4.74
CA PHE A 337 -1.62 1.46 4.03
C PHE A 337 -0.45 2.01 3.19
N TRP A 338 0.56 1.17 2.94
CA TRP A 338 1.80 1.51 2.26
C TRP A 338 2.18 0.46 1.19
N PRO A 339 2.65 0.89 0.00
CA PRO A 339 2.49 2.19 -0.66
C PRO A 339 1.37 2.19 -1.72
N MET A 340 0.98 3.37 -2.21
CA MET A 340 0.04 3.50 -3.32
C MET A 340 0.58 2.94 -4.66
N LYS A 341 1.81 3.32 -5.03
CA LYS A 341 2.45 3.05 -6.32
C LYS A 341 3.82 2.45 -6.10
N LYS A 342 4.11 1.35 -6.78
CA LYS A 342 5.40 0.66 -6.78
C LYS A 342 5.63 -0.03 -8.13
N ILE A 343 6.89 -0.12 -8.57
CA ILE A 343 7.23 -0.77 -9.84
C ILE A 343 7.04 -2.30 -9.74
N ASP A 344 6.24 -2.86 -10.65
CA ASP A 344 5.91 -4.29 -10.77
C ASP A 344 5.59 -4.93 -9.42
N ASN A 345 4.47 -4.51 -8.84
CA ASN A 345 3.98 -5.01 -7.57
C ASN A 345 2.56 -5.58 -7.68
N ILE A 346 2.22 -6.43 -6.71
CA ILE A 346 0.86 -6.95 -6.53
C ILE A 346 0.13 -6.32 -5.34
N ALA A 347 0.82 -5.93 -4.27
CA ALA A 347 0.21 -5.56 -2.99
C ALA A 347 -0.34 -4.13 -2.88
N GLY A 348 0.07 -3.22 -3.76
CA GLY A 348 -0.42 -1.84 -3.80
C GLY A 348 -1.77 -1.74 -4.54
N VAL A 349 -2.52 -0.68 -4.27
CA VAL A 349 -3.78 -0.40 -4.99
C VAL A 349 -3.56 -0.12 -6.48
N THR A 350 -2.34 0.25 -6.86
CA THR A 350 -1.91 0.41 -8.25
C THR A 350 -0.53 -0.19 -8.49
N ASN A 351 -0.31 -0.60 -9.73
CA ASN A 351 0.96 -1.12 -10.20
C ASN A 351 1.55 -0.26 -11.32
N VAL A 352 2.77 0.22 -11.12
CA VAL A 352 3.54 0.92 -12.15
C VAL A 352 4.31 -0.13 -12.94
N LYS A 353 4.06 -0.24 -14.24
CA LYS A 353 4.75 -1.22 -15.07
C LYS A 353 6.21 -0.83 -15.27
N ILE A 354 7.11 -1.80 -15.12
CA ILE A 354 8.49 -1.67 -15.54
C ILE A 354 8.59 -1.59 -17.08
N THR A 355 9.75 -1.17 -17.59
CA THR A 355 10.08 -1.30 -19.01
C THR A 355 11.37 -2.09 -19.19
N PRO A 356 11.54 -2.81 -20.32
CA PRO A 356 12.79 -3.50 -20.64
C PRO A 356 14.01 -2.57 -20.61
N GLU A 357 13.82 -1.29 -20.96
CA GLU A 357 14.90 -0.31 -20.92
C GLU A 357 15.32 0.06 -19.51
N TYR A 358 14.38 0.14 -18.57
CA TYR A 358 14.70 0.37 -17.17
C TYR A 358 15.33 -0.86 -16.53
N GLU A 359 14.86 -2.07 -16.86
CA GLU A 359 15.52 -3.33 -16.45
C GLU A 359 16.99 -3.34 -16.86
N LYS A 360 17.31 -2.92 -18.09
CA LYS A 360 18.71 -2.78 -18.53
C LYS A 360 19.51 -1.79 -17.68
N LEU A 361 18.89 -0.71 -17.19
CA LEU A 361 19.57 0.22 -16.28
C LEU A 361 19.81 -0.40 -14.91
N LEU A 362 18.81 -1.10 -14.35
CA LEU A 362 18.93 -1.82 -13.09
C LEU A 362 20.06 -2.85 -13.15
N ASP A 363 20.11 -3.64 -14.22
CA ASP A 363 21.17 -4.63 -14.46
C ASP A 363 22.55 -3.99 -14.54
N TYR A 364 22.69 -2.87 -15.25
CA TYR A 364 23.94 -2.12 -15.32
C TYR A 364 24.37 -1.58 -13.95
N TRP A 365 23.46 -0.95 -13.19
CA TRP A 365 23.79 -0.41 -11.87
C TRP A 365 24.16 -1.51 -10.86
N LYS A 366 23.54 -2.69 -10.96
CA LYS A 366 23.80 -3.82 -10.08
C LYS A 366 25.07 -4.59 -10.44
N ASN A 367 25.26 -4.89 -11.72
CA ASN A 367 26.27 -5.85 -12.19
C ASN A 367 27.44 -5.19 -12.96
N GLY A 368 27.33 -3.92 -13.32
CA GLY A 368 28.27 -3.26 -14.23
C GLY A 368 28.07 -3.67 -15.69
N GLY A 369 29.16 -3.70 -16.46
CA GLY A 369 29.13 -4.02 -17.90
C GLY A 369 29.19 -2.79 -18.81
N GLU A 370 28.66 -2.91 -20.02
CA GLU A 370 28.65 -1.81 -21.00
C GLU A 370 27.78 -0.67 -20.49
N LYS A 371 28.39 0.50 -20.23
CA LYS A 371 27.69 1.68 -19.74
C LYS A 371 26.64 2.14 -20.75
N PRO A 372 25.35 2.20 -20.39
CA PRO A 372 24.32 2.74 -21.28
C PRO A 372 24.63 4.19 -21.67
N SER A 373 24.30 4.58 -22.90
CA SER A 373 24.46 5.97 -23.32
C SER A 373 23.58 6.90 -22.48
N LYS A 374 24.04 8.13 -22.27
CA LYS A 374 23.28 9.15 -21.52
C LYS A 374 21.89 9.39 -22.11
N GLU A 375 21.77 9.37 -23.44
CA GLU A 375 20.48 9.52 -24.13
C GLU A 375 19.53 8.35 -23.86
N TYR A 376 20.04 7.12 -23.96
CA TYR A 376 19.26 5.91 -23.67
C TYR A 376 18.77 5.91 -22.22
N ALA A 377 19.67 6.15 -21.27
CA ALA A 377 19.35 6.15 -19.86
C ALA A 377 18.33 7.24 -19.49
N LYS A 378 18.49 8.45 -20.07
CA LYS A 378 17.52 9.54 -19.88
C LYS A 378 16.15 9.15 -20.43
N LYS A 379 16.07 8.57 -21.63
CA LYS A 379 14.80 8.12 -22.22
C LYS A 379 14.12 7.04 -21.36
N ALA A 380 14.87 6.05 -20.88
CA ALA A 380 14.35 4.98 -20.03
C ALA A 380 13.80 5.52 -18.70
N LEU A 381 14.54 6.40 -18.02
CA LEU A 381 14.10 7.05 -16.78
C LEU A 381 12.87 7.93 -17.00
N MET A 382 12.82 8.71 -18.08
CA MET A 382 11.65 9.55 -18.39
C MET A 382 10.41 8.72 -18.72
N GLN A 383 10.57 7.55 -19.35
CA GLN A 383 9.47 6.62 -19.56
C GLN A 383 8.95 6.06 -18.23
N ILE A 384 9.83 5.72 -17.28
CA ILE A 384 9.41 5.34 -15.93
C ILE A 384 8.64 6.47 -15.25
N ALA A 385 9.16 7.70 -15.27
CA ALA A 385 8.43 8.85 -14.73
C ALA A 385 7.05 9.05 -15.39
N ASP A 386 6.89 8.74 -16.68
CA ASP A 386 5.58 8.77 -17.35
C ASP A 386 4.64 7.63 -16.91
N ASN A 387 5.19 6.43 -16.67
CA ASN A 387 4.42 5.26 -16.21
C ASN A 387 3.78 5.49 -14.82
N TYR A 388 4.28 6.42 -14.01
CA TYR A 388 3.69 6.78 -12.73
C TYR A 388 2.35 7.53 -12.83
N LYS A 389 1.98 8.09 -14.00
CA LYS A 389 0.64 8.67 -14.18
C LYS A 389 -0.43 7.60 -13.96
N LEU A 390 -1.50 7.91 -13.21
CA LEU A 390 -2.56 6.93 -12.91
C LEU A 390 -3.10 6.24 -14.18
N SER A 391 -3.28 6.98 -15.27
CA SER A 391 -3.74 6.46 -16.56
C SER A 391 -2.84 5.37 -17.18
N ASN A 392 -1.58 5.31 -16.78
CA ASN A 392 -0.59 4.35 -17.24
C ASN A 392 -0.37 3.22 -16.21
N THR A 393 -0.92 3.34 -15.01
CA THR A 393 -0.87 2.29 -13.99
C THR A 393 -1.97 1.26 -14.18
N GLU A 394 -1.71 0.05 -13.70
CA GLU A 394 -2.74 -0.97 -13.56
C GLU A 394 -3.41 -0.82 -12.18
N ILE A 395 -4.74 -0.66 -12.17
CA ILE A 395 -5.53 -0.63 -10.93
C ILE A 395 -5.76 -2.06 -10.42
N LYS A 396 -5.36 -2.33 -9.18
CA LYS A 396 -5.54 -3.63 -8.50
C LYS A 396 -6.90 -3.70 -7.82
N ARG A 397 -7.92 -4.13 -8.58
CA ARG A 397 -9.31 -4.16 -8.12
C ARG A 397 -9.54 -5.15 -6.98
N ASP A 398 -8.78 -6.23 -6.96
CA ASP A 398 -8.78 -7.25 -5.91
C ASP A 398 -8.32 -6.67 -4.56
N VAL A 399 -7.26 -5.85 -4.57
CA VAL A 399 -6.77 -5.15 -3.38
C VAL A 399 -7.83 -4.19 -2.82
N ILE A 400 -8.48 -3.39 -3.69
CA ILE A 400 -9.55 -2.47 -3.27
C ILE A 400 -10.75 -3.25 -2.70
N ASP A 401 -11.12 -4.35 -3.35
CA ASP A 401 -12.22 -5.21 -2.90
C ASP A 401 -11.93 -5.80 -1.52
N ALA A 402 -10.70 -6.28 -1.30
CA ALA A 402 -10.21 -6.79 -0.02
C ALA A 402 -10.26 -5.73 1.10
N MET A 403 -9.79 -4.51 0.80
CA MET A 403 -9.71 -3.43 1.78
C MET A 403 -11.05 -2.83 2.19
N PHE A 404 -12.09 -2.95 1.35
CA PHE A 404 -13.38 -2.32 1.62
C PHE A 404 -14.51 -3.32 1.71
N ARG A 405 -14.93 -3.90 0.58
CA ARG A 405 -16.12 -4.76 0.56
C ARG A 405 -15.91 -6.01 1.41
N GLN A 406 -14.80 -6.71 1.22
CA GLN A 406 -14.56 -7.99 1.89
C GLN A 406 -14.44 -7.83 3.40
N THR A 407 -14.19 -6.63 3.93
CA THR A 407 -14.14 -6.42 5.39
C THR A 407 -15.50 -6.63 6.05
N THR A 408 -16.61 -6.39 5.34
CA THR A 408 -17.97 -6.51 5.89
C THR A 408 -18.86 -7.52 5.14
N ASP A 409 -18.53 -7.87 3.90
CA ASP A 409 -19.33 -8.74 3.04
C ASP A 409 -18.50 -9.94 2.55
N ALA A 410 -18.96 -11.15 2.90
CA ALA A 410 -18.29 -12.41 2.56
C ALA A 410 -18.68 -12.96 1.17
N SER A 411 -19.59 -12.30 0.44
CA SER A 411 -20.03 -12.77 -0.87
C SER A 411 -18.89 -12.73 -1.90
N THR A 412 -19.02 -13.50 -2.97
CA THR A 412 -18.10 -13.46 -4.11
C THR A 412 -18.67 -12.61 -5.25
N LYS A 413 -17.78 -11.98 -6.03
CA LYS A 413 -18.12 -11.25 -7.26
C LYS A 413 -17.35 -11.81 -8.45
N PRO A 414 -17.95 -11.86 -9.65
CA PRO A 414 -17.19 -12.18 -10.85
C PRO A 414 -16.03 -11.18 -11.03
N PHE A 415 -14.82 -11.68 -11.25
CA PHE A 415 -13.68 -10.82 -11.63
C PHE A 415 -13.93 -10.17 -13.00
N LYS A 416 -14.55 -10.93 -13.90
CA LYS A 416 -14.95 -10.50 -15.24
C LYS A 416 -16.30 -11.12 -15.58
N ASN A 417 -17.08 -10.42 -16.42
CA ASN A 417 -18.36 -10.93 -16.89
C ASN A 417 -18.14 -12.03 -17.93
N HIS A 418 -18.14 -13.29 -17.50
CA HIS A 418 -18.01 -14.46 -18.37
C HIS A 418 -19.37 -14.90 -18.90
N GLN A 419 -19.50 -15.01 -20.22
CA GLN A 419 -20.68 -15.56 -20.89
C GLN A 419 -20.34 -16.94 -21.47
N VAL A 420 -21.24 -17.91 -21.35
CA VAL A 420 -21.06 -19.26 -21.90
C VAL A 420 -22.09 -19.58 -23.00
N PRO A 421 -21.70 -20.13 -24.16
CA PRO A 421 -20.34 -20.57 -24.55
C PRO A 421 -19.28 -19.46 -24.61
N GLY A 422 -18.05 -19.77 -24.21
CA GLY A 422 -16.94 -18.82 -24.12
C GLY A 422 -15.75 -19.34 -23.30
N ARG A 423 -14.62 -18.62 -23.36
CA ARG A 423 -13.39 -18.94 -22.64
C ARG A 423 -13.30 -18.19 -21.31
N VAL A 424 -12.79 -18.87 -20.29
CA VAL A 424 -12.52 -18.33 -18.95
C VAL A 424 -11.07 -18.67 -18.60
N PHE A 425 -10.23 -17.64 -18.41
CA PHE A 425 -8.85 -17.87 -17.97
C PHE A 425 -8.80 -18.18 -16.48
N ALA A 426 -7.88 -19.05 -16.08
CA ALA A 426 -7.78 -19.52 -14.70
C ALA A 426 -7.52 -18.39 -13.71
N SER A 427 -6.72 -17.40 -14.12
CA SER A 427 -6.41 -16.21 -13.32
C SER A 427 -7.57 -15.24 -13.16
N GLU A 428 -8.70 -15.46 -13.86
CA GLU A 428 -9.92 -14.66 -13.80
C GLU A 428 -10.96 -15.25 -12.81
N TYR A 429 -10.53 -16.04 -11.82
CA TYR A 429 -11.40 -16.53 -10.73
C TYR A 429 -12.05 -15.36 -9.96
N ASP A 430 -13.18 -15.62 -9.30
CA ASP A 430 -13.98 -14.62 -8.60
C ASP A 430 -13.15 -13.76 -7.61
N LEU A 431 -13.62 -12.54 -7.36
CA LEU A 431 -13.19 -11.73 -6.22
C LEU A 431 -13.91 -12.20 -4.95
N GLY A 432 -13.19 -12.32 -3.85
CA GLY A 432 -13.76 -12.61 -2.53
C GLY A 432 -12.73 -13.19 -1.58
N ARG A 433 -13.17 -13.45 -0.35
CA ARG A 433 -12.32 -14.00 0.71
C ARG A 433 -11.85 -15.41 0.35
N ILE A 434 -10.70 -15.79 0.90
CA ILE A 434 -10.27 -17.19 0.96
C ILE A 434 -11.36 -18.06 1.62
N GLY A 435 -11.59 -19.25 1.09
CA GLY A 435 -12.72 -20.12 1.43
C GLY A 435 -14.06 -19.75 0.77
N GLY A 436 -14.17 -18.55 0.19
CA GLY A 436 -15.34 -18.08 -0.56
C GLY A 436 -15.15 -18.14 -2.07
N ALA A 437 -14.12 -17.45 -2.58
CA ALA A 437 -13.82 -17.33 -4.01
C ALA A 437 -12.69 -18.26 -4.49
N TYR A 438 -11.78 -18.60 -3.61
CA TYR A 438 -10.68 -19.54 -3.85
C TYR A 438 -10.24 -20.18 -2.52
N LEU A 439 -9.44 -21.23 -2.60
CA LEU A 439 -8.69 -21.77 -1.48
C LEU A 439 -7.27 -22.05 -1.94
N ASP A 440 -6.31 -21.59 -1.15
CA ASP A 440 -4.87 -21.75 -1.33
C ASP A 440 -4.25 -22.04 0.03
N LYS A 441 -3.15 -22.81 0.09
CA LYS A 441 -2.48 -23.13 1.36
C LYS A 441 -1.41 -22.11 1.76
N ASP A 442 -0.85 -21.38 0.79
CA ASP A 442 0.22 -20.40 0.96
C ASP A 442 -0.31 -18.99 0.65
N PHE A 443 -1.07 -18.40 1.58
CA PHE A 443 -1.85 -17.18 1.29
C PHE A 443 -1.43 -15.95 2.09
N ILE A 444 -0.40 -16.02 2.94
CA ILE A 444 -0.08 -14.94 3.89
C ILE A 444 1.37 -15.01 4.37
N ASN A 445 1.94 -13.85 4.71
CA ASN A 445 3.28 -13.76 5.31
C ASN A 445 3.22 -13.25 6.75
N LEU A 446 3.75 -14.02 7.72
CA LEU A 446 3.62 -13.74 9.16
C LEU A 446 4.97 -13.75 9.91
N TRP A 447 6.07 -13.52 9.17
CA TRP A 447 7.44 -13.74 9.65
C TRP A 447 7.87 -12.90 10.85
N VAL A 448 7.26 -11.73 11.09
CA VAL A 448 7.59 -10.89 12.26
C VAL A 448 7.03 -11.51 13.54
N SER A 449 5.85 -12.13 13.46
CA SER A 449 5.29 -12.84 14.62
C SER A 449 5.88 -14.24 14.80
N ASP A 450 6.19 -14.93 13.71
CA ASP A 450 6.80 -16.25 13.74
C ASP A 450 7.75 -16.39 12.55
N PRO A 451 9.08 -16.36 12.75
CA PRO A 451 10.06 -16.50 11.66
C PRO A 451 9.90 -17.79 10.83
N ALA A 452 9.30 -18.85 11.38
CA ALA A 452 9.00 -20.08 10.65
C ALA A 452 7.80 -19.94 9.71
N LYS A 453 7.03 -18.86 9.82
CA LYS A 453 5.87 -18.50 8.96
C LYS A 453 6.23 -17.44 7.92
N ARG A 454 7.51 -17.33 7.56
CA ARG A 454 7.91 -16.58 6.38
C ARG A 454 7.46 -17.35 5.14
N SER A 455 6.45 -16.83 4.46
CA SER A 455 5.95 -17.38 3.21
C SER A 455 5.74 -16.28 2.19
N GLU A 456 5.90 -16.63 0.92
CA GLU A 456 5.39 -15.82 -0.18
C GLU A 456 3.93 -16.22 -0.40
N TRP A 457 3.05 -15.25 -0.58
CA TRP A 457 1.71 -15.48 -1.10
C TRP A 457 1.73 -15.15 -2.59
N ASN A 458 1.00 -15.89 -3.42
CA ASN A 458 1.16 -15.81 -4.87
C ASN A 458 2.66 -15.84 -5.27
N PHE A 459 3.27 -17.01 -5.20
CA PHE A 459 4.69 -17.27 -5.45
C PHE A 459 5.18 -16.75 -6.80
N GLY A 460 4.31 -16.65 -7.81
CA GLY A 460 4.69 -16.08 -9.10
C GLY A 460 4.73 -14.55 -9.11
N GLN A 461 4.19 -13.90 -8.08
CA GLN A 461 4.11 -12.45 -7.89
C GLN A 461 3.48 -11.73 -9.09
N GLN A 462 2.49 -12.36 -9.73
CA GLN A 462 1.83 -11.81 -10.91
C GLN A 462 0.36 -11.50 -10.68
N MET A 463 -0.12 -10.47 -11.38
CA MET A 463 -1.54 -10.13 -11.58
C MET A 463 -2.33 -9.75 -10.31
N ARG A 464 -2.47 -10.62 -9.32
CA ARG A 464 -3.35 -10.44 -8.14
C ARG A 464 -2.57 -10.51 -6.84
N ASN A 465 -3.13 -9.93 -5.78
CA ASN A 465 -2.58 -9.97 -4.42
C ASN A 465 -3.24 -11.03 -3.51
N ASP A 466 -4.13 -11.83 -4.09
CA ASP A 466 -4.70 -13.00 -3.44
C ASP A 466 -3.64 -14.08 -3.18
N GLY A 467 -4.00 -15.13 -2.44
CA GLY A 467 -3.08 -16.24 -2.15
C GLY A 467 -2.69 -17.07 -3.37
N VAL A 468 -3.59 -17.17 -4.36
CA VAL A 468 -3.42 -18.03 -5.55
C VAL A 468 -2.12 -17.75 -6.29
N ASP A 469 -1.34 -18.80 -6.53
CA ASP A 469 -0.08 -18.77 -7.26
C ASP A 469 -0.29 -18.55 -8.77
N ILE A 470 0.08 -17.36 -9.27
CA ILE A 470 -0.11 -16.93 -10.67
C ILE A 470 1.23 -16.64 -11.33
N TYR A 471 1.47 -17.25 -12.49
CA TYR A 471 2.71 -17.14 -13.25
C TYR A 471 2.48 -16.56 -14.65
N LYS A 472 3.54 -16.04 -15.28
CA LYS A 472 3.50 -15.66 -16.70
C LYS A 472 3.35 -16.90 -17.59
N CYS A 473 2.47 -16.83 -18.58
CA CYS A 473 2.15 -17.94 -19.47
C CYS A 473 2.69 -17.69 -20.88
N ASN A 474 3.37 -18.72 -21.43
CA ASN A 474 3.93 -18.72 -22.79
C ASN A 474 3.16 -19.66 -23.75
N ASP A 475 1.98 -20.15 -23.36
CA ASP A 475 1.11 -20.95 -24.23
C ASP A 475 0.60 -20.11 -25.41
N THR A 476 0.20 -20.77 -26.50
CA THR A 476 -0.26 -20.09 -27.73
C THR A 476 -1.52 -19.24 -27.50
N VAL A 477 -2.42 -19.69 -26.62
CA VAL A 477 -3.64 -18.98 -26.25
C VAL A 477 -3.58 -18.67 -24.77
N THR A 478 -3.42 -17.40 -24.39
CA THR A 478 -3.29 -16.99 -22.99
C THR A 478 -3.80 -15.55 -22.79
N ASN A 479 -4.12 -15.20 -21.55
CA ASN A 479 -4.25 -13.82 -21.09
C ASN A 479 -2.97 -13.28 -20.44
N GLN A 480 -1.81 -13.86 -20.80
CA GLN A 480 -0.47 -13.65 -20.24
C GLN A 480 -0.19 -14.41 -18.94
N TYR A 481 -1.19 -15.06 -18.34
CA TYR A 481 -1.05 -15.71 -17.04
C TYR A 481 -1.62 -17.12 -17.02
N TYR A 482 -1.13 -17.93 -16.08
CA TYR A 482 -1.72 -19.22 -15.71
C TYR A 482 -1.69 -19.35 -14.17
N VAL A 483 -2.59 -20.17 -13.63
CA VAL A 483 -2.53 -20.57 -12.21
C VAL A 483 -1.67 -21.82 -12.09
N GLY A 484 -0.65 -21.79 -11.25
CA GLY A 484 0.31 -22.87 -11.08
C GLY A 484 0.59 -23.17 -9.62
N LYS A 485 1.59 -24.02 -9.36
CA LYS A 485 1.97 -24.48 -8.00
C LYS A 485 0.77 -24.96 -7.16
N THR A 486 -0.30 -25.39 -7.82
CA THR A 486 -1.53 -25.80 -7.13
C THR A 486 -1.26 -27.01 -6.26
N GLU A 487 -1.89 -27.09 -5.11
CA GLU A 487 -1.82 -28.22 -4.22
C GLU A 487 -3.14 -28.99 -4.14
N SER A 488 -3.05 -30.27 -3.79
CA SER A 488 -4.21 -31.10 -3.48
C SER A 488 -5.04 -30.47 -2.38
N GLY A 489 -6.33 -30.27 -2.66
CA GLY A 489 -7.29 -29.62 -1.76
C GLY A 489 -7.64 -28.18 -2.16
N GLU A 490 -6.84 -27.54 -3.00
CA GLU A 490 -7.08 -26.18 -3.45
C GLU A 490 -8.18 -26.11 -4.51
N TRP A 491 -8.77 -24.92 -4.66
CA TRP A 491 -9.80 -24.71 -5.67
C TRP A 491 -9.98 -23.24 -6.04
N LEU A 492 -10.53 -23.02 -7.23
CA LEU A 492 -10.83 -21.70 -7.79
C LEU A 492 -12.28 -21.63 -8.22
N GLN A 493 -13.03 -20.61 -7.80
CA GLN A 493 -14.42 -20.39 -8.20
C GLN A 493 -14.54 -19.38 -9.35
N TYR A 494 -15.43 -19.67 -10.29
CA TYR A 494 -15.74 -18.83 -11.42
C TYR A 494 -17.25 -18.64 -11.52
N THR A 495 -17.69 -17.40 -11.63
CA THR A 495 -19.06 -17.03 -11.95
C THR A 495 -19.22 -16.87 -13.47
N VAL A 496 -20.09 -17.68 -14.09
CA VAL A 496 -20.39 -17.63 -15.52
C VAL A 496 -21.89 -17.45 -15.78
N GLN A 497 -22.24 -16.77 -16.87
CA GLN A 497 -23.62 -16.50 -17.27
C GLN A 497 -24.00 -17.34 -18.49
N SER A 498 -25.04 -18.15 -18.35
CA SER A 498 -25.57 -18.99 -19.41
C SER A 498 -26.90 -18.46 -19.95
N LYS A 499 -27.07 -18.44 -21.28
CA LYS A 499 -28.32 -18.00 -21.91
C LYS A 499 -29.49 -18.99 -21.73
N GLY A 500 -29.21 -20.25 -21.37
CA GLY A 500 -30.23 -21.29 -21.23
C GLY A 500 -29.76 -22.47 -20.38
N ALA A 501 -30.71 -23.24 -19.84
CA ALA A 501 -30.36 -24.47 -19.15
C ALA A 501 -30.00 -25.55 -20.18
N LYS A 502 -28.74 -25.97 -20.23
CA LYS A 502 -28.26 -27.00 -21.16
C LYS A 502 -26.96 -27.65 -20.69
N ASN A 503 -26.62 -28.76 -21.34
CA ASN A 503 -25.34 -29.44 -21.19
C ASN A 503 -24.30 -28.81 -22.11
N TYR A 504 -23.12 -28.56 -21.56
CA TYR A 504 -21.97 -27.99 -22.25
C TYR A 504 -20.79 -28.96 -22.27
N THR A 505 -19.84 -28.70 -23.15
CA THR A 505 -18.51 -29.34 -23.11
C THR A 505 -17.48 -28.34 -22.60
N PHE A 506 -16.62 -28.77 -21.67
CA PHE A 506 -15.54 -27.99 -21.11
C PHE A 506 -14.22 -28.49 -21.66
N ASP A 507 -13.54 -27.66 -22.46
CA ASP A 507 -12.18 -27.91 -22.89
C ASP A 507 -11.22 -27.26 -21.91
N ILE A 508 -10.48 -28.07 -21.15
CA ILE A 508 -9.58 -27.61 -20.07
C ILE A 508 -8.15 -27.61 -20.60
N ARG A 509 -7.52 -26.44 -20.61
CA ARG A 509 -6.11 -26.25 -21.02
C ARG A 509 -5.20 -26.27 -19.80
N TYR A 510 -4.39 -27.31 -19.68
CA TYR A 510 -3.59 -27.58 -18.49
C TYR A 510 -2.15 -28.02 -18.85
N SER A 511 -1.25 -27.94 -17.88
CA SER A 511 0.03 -28.65 -17.89
C SER A 511 0.25 -29.34 -16.53
N ALA A 512 0.89 -30.50 -16.54
CA ALA A 512 1.18 -31.28 -15.34
C ALA A 512 2.37 -32.21 -15.61
N ALA A 513 3.32 -32.28 -14.66
CA ALA A 513 4.48 -33.15 -14.77
C ALA A 513 4.10 -34.63 -14.63
N ASN A 514 3.10 -34.94 -13.80
CA ASN A 514 2.61 -36.29 -13.53
C ASN A 514 1.14 -36.42 -13.97
N ASP A 515 0.66 -37.66 -14.05
CA ASP A 515 -0.78 -37.90 -14.15
C ASP A 515 -1.48 -37.36 -12.90
N SER A 516 -2.51 -36.56 -13.11
CA SER A 516 -3.21 -35.81 -12.05
C SER A 516 -4.72 -35.87 -12.23
N LYS A 517 -5.47 -35.36 -11.27
CA LYS A 517 -6.93 -35.25 -11.33
C LYS A 517 -7.40 -33.88 -10.86
N ILE A 518 -8.50 -33.45 -11.47
CA ILE A 518 -9.29 -32.30 -11.01
C ILE A 518 -10.76 -32.68 -10.96
N ARG A 519 -11.55 -31.93 -10.19
CA ARG A 519 -13.01 -31.97 -10.24
C ARG A 519 -13.57 -30.64 -10.68
N ILE A 520 -14.65 -30.71 -11.44
CA ILE A 520 -15.54 -29.57 -11.67
C ILE A 520 -16.72 -29.74 -10.72
N GLU A 521 -16.98 -28.76 -9.87
CA GLU A 521 -18.09 -28.80 -8.92
C GLU A 521 -18.85 -27.47 -8.87
N THR A 522 -20.07 -27.49 -8.36
CA THR A 522 -20.81 -26.25 -8.04
C THR A 522 -20.24 -25.60 -6.77
N ALA A 523 -20.58 -24.33 -6.51
CA ALA A 523 -20.21 -23.66 -5.25
C ALA A 523 -20.68 -24.39 -3.97
N SER A 524 -21.71 -25.25 -4.04
CA SER A 524 -22.15 -26.07 -2.90
C SER A 524 -21.41 -27.40 -2.76
N GLY A 525 -20.37 -27.66 -3.55
CA GLY A 525 -19.58 -28.90 -3.54
C GLY A 525 -20.20 -30.07 -4.32
N LYS A 526 -21.33 -29.87 -5.02
CA LYS A 526 -21.88 -30.91 -5.91
C LYS A 526 -20.94 -31.12 -7.10
N VAL A 527 -20.35 -32.31 -7.20
CA VAL A 527 -19.49 -32.70 -8.33
C VAL A 527 -20.31 -32.78 -9.63
N LEU A 528 -19.83 -32.08 -10.64
CA LEU A 528 -20.35 -32.09 -12.01
C LEU A 528 -19.55 -33.05 -12.89
N ALA A 529 -18.24 -33.14 -12.67
CA ALA A 529 -17.36 -34.13 -13.31
C ALA A 529 -16.06 -34.35 -12.53
N SER A 530 -15.50 -35.55 -12.65
CA SER A 530 -14.12 -35.88 -12.30
C SER A 530 -13.31 -36.05 -13.57
N VAL A 531 -12.12 -35.47 -13.62
CA VAL A 531 -11.31 -35.36 -14.84
C VAL A 531 -9.91 -35.89 -14.57
N SER A 532 -9.54 -36.95 -15.27
CA SER A 532 -8.16 -37.47 -15.26
C SER A 532 -7.32 -36.70 -16.27
N LEU A 533 -6.24 -36.10 -15.81
CA LEU A 533 -5.28 -35.32 -16.58
C LEU A 533 -4.02 -36.16 -16.79
N ALA A 534 -3.78 -36.65 -18.01
CA ALA A 534 -2.52 -37.32 -18.32
C ALA A 534 -1.36 -36.31 -18.27
N SER A 535 -0.19 -36.74 -17.81
CA SER A 535 1.03 -35.93 -17.80
C SER A 535 1.23 -35.26 -19.14
N SER A 536 1.51 -33.95 -19.12
CA SER A 536 1.79 -33.18 -20.32
C SER A 536 3.28 -33.16 -20.67
N GLY A 537 4.14 -33.72 -19.82
CA GLY A 537 5.58 -33.77 -20.00
C GLY A 537 6.35 -32.61 -19.37
N GLY A 538 5.69 -31.73 -18.61
CA GLY A 538 6.32 -30.63 -17.88
C GLY A 538 5.43 -29.39 -17.75
N ASN A 539 5.91 -28.40 -16.98
CA ASN A 539 5.13 -27.21 -16.61
C ASN A 539 4.84 -26.27 -17.80
N ASP A 540 5.67 -26.28 -18.84
CA ASP A 540 5.48 -25.45 -20.05
C ASP A 540 4.89 -26.24 -21.24
N SER A 541 4.58 -27.52 -21.05
CA SER A 541 3.99 -28.38 -22.07
C SER A 541 2.48 -28.45 -21.86
N TRP A 542 1.69 -27.86 -22.77
CA TRP A 542 0.25 -27.68 -22.57
C TRP A 542 -0.60 -28.70 -23.33
N LYS A 543 -1.54 -29.35 -22.65
CA LYS A 543 -2.54 -30.28 -23.22
C LYS A 543 -3.96 -29.74 -23.03
N THR A 544 -4.88 -30.25 -23.83
CA THR A 544 -6.31 -29.96 -23.70
C THR A 544 -7.10 -31.25 -23.54
N ILE A 545 -8.00 -31.28 -22.56
CA ILE A 545 -8.95 -32.37 -22.36
C ILE A 545 -10.39 -31.86 -22.44
N SER A 546 -11.27 -32.61 -23.10
CA SER A 546 -12.68 -32.27 -23.27
C SER A 546 -13.56 -33.08 -22.32
N VAL A 547 -14.36 -32.38 -21.51
CA VAL A 547 -15.31 -32.97 -20.56
C VAL A 547 -16.72 -32.65 -21.00
N LYS A 548 -17.47 -33.67 -21.41
CA LYS A 548 -18.83 -33.50 -21.96
C LYS A 548 -19.90 -33.56 -20.86
N ASN A 549 -21.10 -33.10 -21.21
CA ASN A 549 -22.32 -33.24 -20.40
C ASN A 549 -22.31 -32.48 -19.05
N ILE A 550 -21.63 -31.34 -18.99
CA ILE A 550 -21.68 -30.45 -17.81
C ILE A 550 -22.95 -29.61 -17.86
N SER A 551 -23.90 -29.86 -16.97
CA SER A 551 -25.18 -29.14 -16.91
C SER A 551 -25.03 -27.77 -16.24
N LEU A 552 -25.36 -26.70 -16.97
CA LEU A 552 -25.48 -25.35 -16.43
C LEU A 552 -26.93 -24.87 -16.51
N GLN A 553 -27.38 -24.10 -15.53
CA GLN A 553 -28.70 -23.49 -15.50
C GLN A 553 -28.74 -22.20 -16.32
N LYS A 554 -29.92 -21.73 -16.70
CA LYS A 554 -30.08 -20.39 -17.29
C LYS A 554 -29.71 -19.32 -16.24
N GLY A 555 -28.93 -18.33 -16.65
CA GLY A 555 -28.46 -17.24 -15.79
C GLY A 555 -27.12 -17.56 -15.13
N GLU A 556 -26.96 -17.12 -13.89
CA GLU A 556 -25.71 -17.23 -13.15
C GLU A 556 -25.42 -18.68 -12.72
N ASN A 557 -24.19 -19.12 -12.93
CA ASN A 557 -23.67 -20.39 -12.44
C ASN A 557 -22.31 -20.16 -11.79
N LYS A 558 -22.14 -20.66 -10.56
CA LYS A 558 -20.85 -20.65 -9.85
C LYS A 558 -20.23 -22.03 -9.90
N ILE A 559 -19.08 -22.13 -10.54
CA ILE A 559 -18.36 -23.38 -10.79
C ILE A 559 -17.01 -23.30 -10.09
N ARG A 560 -16.56 -24.40 -9.50
CA ARG A 560 -15.23 -24.54 -8.94
C ARG A 560 -14.43 -25.57 -9.74
N ILE A 561 -13.18 -25.23 -9.99
CA ILE A 561 -12.15 -26.20 -10.39
C ILE A 561 -11.39 -26.56 -9.12
N PHE A 562 -11.48 -27.83 -8.72
CA PHE A 562 -10.85 -28.37 -7.51
C PHE A 562 -9.67 -29.26 -7.91
N PHE A 563 -8.51 -29.05 -7.31
CA PHE A 563 -7.29 -29.79 -7.58
C PHE A 563 -7.18 -30.99 -6.63
N GLU A 564 -7.17 -32.22 -7.17
CA GLU A 564 -7.01 -33.43 -6.35
C GLU A 564 -5.55 -33.85 -6.18
N ASN A 565 -4.65 -33.29 -6.97
CA ASN A 565 -3.22 -33.57 -6.96
C ASN A 565 -2.43 -32.26 -7.08
N ASP A 566 -1.20 -32.31 -6.57
CA ASP A 566 -0.28 -31.18 -6.64
C ASP A 566 0.24 -30.98 -8.08
N GLY A 567 0.65 -29.75 -8.39
CA GLY A 567 1.40 -29.41 -9.61
C GLY A 567 0.58 -29.41 -10.91
N VAL A 568 -0.73 -29.16 -10.84
CA VAL A 568 -1.58 -28.96 -12.02
C VAL A 568 -1.61 -27.48 -12.35
N ASN A 569 -0.97 -27.08 -13.45
CA ASN A 569 -1.10 -25.72 -13.95
C ASN A 569 -2.35 -25.61 -14.83
N LEU A 570 -3.12 -24.55 -14.65
CA LEU A 570 -4.33 -24.25 -15.40
C LEU A 570 -4.20 -22.92 -16.12
N ASN A 571 -4.34 -22.93 -17.45
CA ASN A 571 -4.34 -21.70 -18.26
C ASN A 571 -5.77 -21.17 -18.45
N TYR A 572 -6.67 -22.00 -18.99
CA TYR A 572 -8.08 -21.66 -19.16
C TYR A 572 -8.96 -22.90 -19.25
N PHE A 573 -10.27 -22.69 -19.15
CA PHE A 573 -11.25 -23.62 -19.70
C PHE A 573 -12.17 -22.91 -20.69
N GLU A 574 -12.58 -23.61 -21.74
CA GLU A 574 -13.49 -23.12 -22.76
C GLU A 574 -14.78 -23.92 -22.75
N VAL A 575 -15.90 -23.22 -22.58
CA VAL A 575 -17.23 -23.80 -22.48
C VAL A 575 -17.90 -23.73 -23.86
N LYS A 576 -18.29 -24.87 -24.42
CA LYS A 576 -18.85 -25.03 -25.78
C LYS A 576 -20.29 -25.52 -25.77
#